data_AF-A0A955N1S0-F1
#
_entry.id   AF-A0A955N1S0-F1
#
_cell.length_a   1.000
_cell.length_b   1.000
_cell.length_c   1.000
_cell.angle_alpha   90.00
_cell.angle_beta   90.00
_cell.angle_gamma   90.00
#
_symmetry.space_group_name_H-M   'P 1'
#
loop_
_entity.id
_entity.type
_entity.pdbx_description
1 polymer ?
#
loop_
_entity_poly.entity_id
_entity_poly.type
_entity_poly.pdbx_seq_one_letter_code
_entity_poly.pdbx_strand_id
1 'polypeptide(L)'
;MLTPSHRFSFLLIFFALVSPTFAEITLVNNGEPNATIVLAEQPSEQAKKSAEILQSYLHKISGASLAIQPESAKIYGSRIYVGACKAVEKMEIEIPSGFTKQMNEEGFISKTAGKDLILAGNEEWEYSGTMYAVYDFLEELGCRWFFPGEYGEVIPQKKTITIEERDRTERPSFRFRNLWYSGWFPVSATDSARLGEWYDRNKMAALKISLPGDGSVTQLAPPDKYFEDHPEIYALGKDGKRHKEMLCMTHPNSTKTAIETVKEAFRKDPDRISFAFAPPDGFPMCYCDTCQSFFPGFEGKGYGDPSLSDLWFQFANKIATEVYKEFPDRWIFTNGYANRVRPPEGV
;
A
#
# COMPACT_ATOMS: atom_id res chain seq x y z
N MET A 1 83.60 21.15 -11.18
CA MET A 1 82.37 20.91 -11.96
C MET A 1 81.22 21.54 -11.19
N LEU A 2 80.70 22.65 -11.69
CA LEU A 2 79.56 23.38 -11.13
C LEU A 2 78.28 22.83 -11.76
N THR A 3 77.32 22.40 -10.95
CA THR A 3 75.95 22.09 -11.38
C THR A 3 75.02 23.26 -11.02
N PRO A 4 74.13 23.71 -11.92
CA PRO A 4 73.20 24.79 -11.62
C PRO A 4 71.92 24.22 -10.98
N SER A 5 71.48 24.83 -9.89
CA SER A 5 70.20 24.56 -9.24
C SER A 5 69.07 25.32 -9.95
N HIS A 6 68.18 24.60 -10.65
CA HIS A 6 66.94 25.17 -11.18
C HIS A 6 65.91 25.36 -10.04
N ARG A 7 65.50 26.61 -9.80
CA ARG A 7 64.34 26.93 -8.96
C ARG A 7 63.08 26.94 -9.84
N PHE A 8 62.18 25.99 -9.65
CA PHE A 8 60.83 26.02 -10.21
C PHE A 8 59.92 26.87 -9.30
N SER A 9 59.44 28.00 -9.80
CA SER A 9 58.34 28.75 -9.18
C SER A 9 57.02 28.08 -9.57
N PHE A 10 56.34 27.48 -8.59
CA PHE A 10 54.95 27.01 -8.76
C PHE A 10 54.00 28.20 -8.64
N LEU A 11 53.35 28.54 -9.75
CA LEU A 11 52.24 29.49 -9.79
C LEU A 11 50.98 28.75 -9.28
N LEU A 12 50.52 29.07 -8.07
CA LEU A 12 49.27 28.56 -7.51
C LEU A 12 48.10 29.32 -8.16
N ILE A 13 47.46 28.69 -9.15
CA ILE A 13 46.20 29.16 -9.73
C ILE A 13 45.07 28.76 -8.77
N PHE A 14 44.53 29.72 -8.03
CA PHE A 14 43.30 29.55 -7.26
C PHE A 14 42.13 29.43 -8.23
N PHE A 15 41.64 28.20 -8.47
CA PHE A 15 40.32 27.99 -9.03
C PHE A 15 39.30 28.33 -7.95
N ALA A 16 38.61 29.47 -8.10
CA ALA A 16 37.41 29.76 -7.34
C ALA A 16 36.32 28.75 -7.75
N LEU A 17 36.10 27.74 -6.90
CA LEU A 17 34.93 26.88 -6.97
C LEU A 17 33.70 27.75 -6.71
N VAL A 18 33.05 28.20 -7.78
CA VAL A 18 31.71 28.77 -7.71
C VAL A 18 30.76 27.60 -7.48
N SER A 19 30.43 27.32 -6.22
CA SER A 19 29.32 26.43 -5.91
C SER A 19 28.04 27.04 -6.51
N PRO A 20 27.24 26.29 -7.28
CA PRO A 20 25.96 26.78 -7.72
C PRO A 20 25.12 27.10 -6.48
N THR A 21 24.73 28.36 -6.32
CA THR A 21 23.74 28.77 -5.33
C THR A 21 22.41 28.19 -5.77
N PHE A 22 22.01 27.08 -5.16
CA PHE A 22 20.64 26.58 -5.31
C PHE A 22 19.67 27.66 -4.86
N ALA A 23 18.64 27.94 -5.66
CA ALA A 23 17.62 28.91 -5.32
C ALA A 23 16.74 28.32 -4.22
N GLU A 24 16.94 28.74 -2.97
CA GLU A 24 16.02 28.40 -1.87
C GLU A 24 14.66 29.07 -2.11
N ILE A 25 13.59 28.29 -2.05
CA ILE A 25 12.22 28.77 -2.13
C ILE A 25 11.70 28.96 -0.71
N THR A 26 11.38 30.19 -0.33
CA THR A 26 10.85 30.52 0.99
C THR A 26 9.33 30.42 0.99
N LEU A 27 8.77 29.46 1.71
CA LEU A 27 7.32 29.29 1.86
C LEU A 27 6.75 30.10 3.03
N VAL A 28 7.52 30.19 4.12
CA VAL A 28 7.21 30.99 5.31
C VAL A 28 8.47 31.73 5.72
N ASN A 29 8.36 33.02 6.04
CA ASN A 29 9.48 33.84 6.48
C ASN A 29 9.17 34.47 7.84
N ASN A 30 9.94 34.09 8.87
CA ASN A 30 9.80 34.62 10.23
C ASN A 30 8.37 34.59 10.81
N GLY A 31 7.61 33.52 10.54
CA GLY A 31 6.24 33.34 10.99
C GLY A 31 5.18 33.99 10.10
N GLU A 32 5.58 34.64 9.01
CA GLU A 32 4.69 35.28 8.05
C GLU A 32 4.57 34.46 6.74
N PRO A 33 3.37 34.35 6.16
CA PRO A 33 3.14 33.60 4.93
C PRO A 33 3.89 34.24 3.74
N ASN A 34 4.67 33.45 3.00
CA ASN A 34 5.37 33.89 1.78
C ASN A 34 4.98 33.06 0.54
N ALA A 35 4.02 32.15 0.70
CA ALA A 35 3.48 31.30 -0.35
C ALA A 35 1.94 31.17 -0.22
N THR A 36 1.31 30.67 -1.26
CA THR A 36 -0.13 30.34 -1.30
C THR A 36 -0.31 28.90 -1.75
N ILE A 37 -1.17 28.16 -1.06
CA ILE A 37 -1.58 26.81 -1.46
C ILE A 37 -2.61 26.94 -2.58
N VAL A 38 -2.38 26.26 -3.69
CA VAL A 38 -3.16 26.40 -4.92
C VAL A 38 -3.83 25.08 -5.27
N LEU A 39 -5.12 25.13 -5.50
CA LEU A 39 -5.95 24.02 -5.96
C LEU A 39 -6.42 24.28 -7.39
N ALA A 40 -6.82 23.23 -8.11
CA ALA A 40 -7.59 23.40 -9.35
C ALA A 40 -8.88 24.19 -9.10
N GLU A 41 -9.50 24.70 -10.18
CA GLU A 41 -10.84 25.30 -10.10
C GLU A 41 -11.89 24.31 -9.54
N GLN A 42 -11.73 23.03 -9.88
CA GLN A 42 -12.56 21.94 -9.43
C GLN A 42 -11.67 20.83 -8.88
N PRO A 43 -11.13 20.99 -7.65
CA PRO A 43 -10.22 20.03 -7.08
C PRO A 43 -10.97 18.79 -6.61
N SER A 44 -10.31 17.63 -6.64
CA SER A 44 -10.82 16.41 -6.01
C SER A 44 -10.97 16.60 -4.50
N GLU A 45 -11.81 15.78 -3.87
CA GLU A 45 -11.93 15.79 -2.40
C GLU A 45 -10.60 15.44 -1.71
N GLN A 46 -9.78 14.60 -2.34
CA GLN A 46 -8.44 14.28 -1.85
C GLN A 46 -7.52 15.50 -1.88
N ALA A 47 -7.50 16.26 -2.98
CA ALA A 47 -6.69 17.46 -3.10
C ALA A 47 -7.10 18.53 -2.07
N LYS A 48 -8.42 18.75 -1.88
CA LYS A 48 -8.95 19.67 -0.86
C LYS A 48 -8.47 19.28 0.54
N LYS A 49 -8.70 18.03 0.95
CA LYS A 49 -8.27 17.52 2.26
C LYS A 49 -6.76 17.61 2.43
N SER A 50 -5.99 17.33 1.38
CA SER A 50 -4.52 17.41 1.41
C SER A 50 -4.02 18.85 1.56
N ALA A 51 -4.68 19.84 0.94
CA ALA A 51 -4.37 21.25 1.10
C ALA A 51 -4.67 21.75 2.52
N GLU A 52 -5.78 21.31 3.12
CA GLU A 52 -6.14 21.61 4.51
C GLU A 52 -5.14 21.00 5.50
N ILE A 53 -4.74 19.74 5.28
CA ILE A 53 -3.67 19.08 6.05
C ILE A 53 -2.38 19.91 5.95
N LEU A 54 -1.95 20.24 4.73
CA LEU A 54 -0.73 21.01 4.50
C LEU A 54 -0.78 22.36 5.23
N GLN A 55 -1.86 23.13 5.07
CA GLN A 55 -2.04 24.41 5.76
C GLN A 55 -1.95 24.25 7.28
N SER A 56 -2.65 23.26 7.83
CA SER A 56 -2.67 22.97 9.27
C SER A 56 -1.27 22.68 9.80
N TYR A 57 -0.51 21.79 9.15
CA TYR A 57 0.84 21.45 9.61
C TYR A 57 1.82 22.60 9.41
N LEU A 58 1.77 23.34 8.30
CA LEU A 58 2.63 24.53 8.12
C LEU A 58 2.36 25.59 9.20
N HIS A 59 1.09 25.76 9.60
CA HIS A 59 0.72 26.60 10.74
C HIS A 59 1.26 26.05 12.07
N LYS A 60 1.11 24.76 12.34
CA LYS A 60 1.68 24.13 13.55
C LYS A 60 3.21 24.23 13.61
N ILE A 61 3.90 24.19 12.47
CA ILE A 61 5.36 24.29 12.38
C ILE A 61 5.85 25.72 12.62
N SER A 62 5.17 26.72 12.03
CA SER A 62 5.72 28.08 11.91
C SER A 62 4.91 29.19 12.57
N GLY A 63 3.62 28.95 12.81
CA GLY A 63 2.62 29.94 13.18
C GLY A 63 1.97 30.66 11.99
N ALA A 64 2.52 30.55 10.77
CA ALA A 64 1.95 31.18 9.58
C ALA A 64 0.81 30.34 9.00
N SER A 65 -0.30 30.98 8.64
CA SER A 65 -1.36 30.33 7.85
C SER A 65 -1.25 30.76 6.39
N LEU A 66 -0.90 29.84 5.51
CA LEU A 66 -0.88 30.09 4.06
C LEU A 66 -2.30 30.05 3.52
N ALA A 67 -2.69 31.01 2.68
CA ALA A 67 -4.01 30.99 2.06
C ALA A 67 -4.17 29.78 1.11
N ILE A 68 -5.37 29.22 1.02
CA ILE A 68 -5.76 28.24 0.00
C ILE A 68 -6.60 28.97 -1.05
N GLN A 69 -6.20 28.90 -2.31
CA GLN A 69 -6.84 29.63 -3.41
C GLN A 69 -6.97 28.76 -4.67
N PRO A 70 -7.97 29.02 -5.55
CA PRO A 70 -8.06 28.36 -6.85
C PRO A 70 -6.95 28.86 -7.80
N GLU A 71 -6.63 28.06 -8.82
CA GLU A 71 -5.55 28.35 -9.79
C GLU A 71 -5.76 29.63 -10.61
N SER A 72 -7.00 30.12 -10.75
CA SER A 72 -7.30 31.42 -11.37
C SER A 72 -7.02 32.64 -10.50
N ALA A 73 -6.83 32.46 -9.19
CA ALA A 73 -6.61 33.57 -8.28
C ALA A 73 -5.28 34.30 -8.59
N LYS A 74 -5.28 35.63 -8.43
CA LYS A 74 -4.05 36.40 -8.49
C LYS A 74 -3.25 36.17 -7.21
N ILE A 75 -2.14 35.47 -7.35
CA ILE A 75 -1.26 35.09 -6.23
C ILE A 75 0.04 35.88 -6.29
N TYR A 76 0.45 36.39 -5.13
CA TYR A 76 1.75 36.99 -4.90
C TYR A 76 2.63 36.02 -4.08
N GLY A 77 3.93 35.98 -4.36
CA GLY A 77 4.84 35.01 -3.75
C GLY A 77 4.93 33.68 -4.50
N SER A 78 5.35 32.64 -3.80
CA SER A 78 5.47 31.27 -4.32
C SER A 78 4.13 30.53 -4.28
N ARG A 79 3.93 29.56 -5.18
CA ARG A 79 2.74 28.70 -5.18
C ARG A 79 3.10 27.32 -4.68
N ILE A 80 2.19 26.71 -3.94
CA ILE A 80 2.24 25.30 -3.60
C ILE A 80 1.02 24.64 -4.23
N TYR A 81 1.18 24.07 -5.41
CA TYR A 81 0.13 23.32 -6.08
C TYR A 81 -0.10 22.01 -5.36
N VAL A 82 -1.35 21.75 -4.95
CA VAL A 82 -1.75 20.50 -4.29
C VAL A 82 -2.77 19.79 -5.16
N GLY A 83 -2.41 18.59 -5.63
CA GLY A 83 -3.20 17.80 -6.57
C GLY A 83 -3.09 18.23 -8.02
N ALA A 84 -3.85 17.56 -8.89
CA ALA A 84 -3.84 17.83 -10.33
C ALA A 84 -4.54 19.15 -10.66
N CYS A 85 -3.92 19.99 -11.49
CA CYS A 85 -4.53 21.22 -12.01
C CYS A 85 -3.95 21.62 -13.39
N LYS A 86 -4.68 22.48 -14.11
CA LYS A 86 -4.30 22.91 -15.47
C LYS A 86 -2.99 23.68 -15.50
N ALA A 87 -2.68 24.40 -14.43
CA ALA A 87 -1.40 25.09 -14.30
C ALA A 87 -0.22 24.10 -14.29
N VAL A 88 -0.33 22.97 -13.59
CA VAL A 88 0.73 21.95 -13.54
C VAL A 88 0.84 21.20 -14.87
N GLU A 89 -0.28 20.90 -15.54
CA GLU A 89 -0.26 20.28 -16.89
C GLU A 89 0.52 21.15 -17.90
N LYS A 90 0.37 22.47 -17.84
CA LYS A 90 1.10 23.41 -18.70
C LYS A 90 2.60 23.49 -18.41
N MET A 91 3.04 23.02 -17.24
CA MET A 91 4.45 22.90 -16.88
C MET A 91 5.08 21.63 -17.47
N GLU A 92 4.31 20.80 -18.20
CA GLU A 92 4.75 19.52 -18.75
C GLU A 92 5.23 18.53 -17.65
N ILE A 93 4.68 18.67 -16.44
CA ILE A 93 4.93 17.78 -15.32
C ILE A 93 3.89 16.65 -15.33
N GLU A 94 4.34 15.43 -15.51
CA GLU A 94 3.50 14.24 -15.44
C GLU A 94 3.14 13.88 -13.99
N ILE A 95 1.85 13.74 -13.71
CA ILE A 95 1.32 13.29 -12.43
C ILE A 95 0.86 11.82 -12.59
N PRO A 96 1.26 10.90 -11.69
CA PRO A 96 0.76 9.53 -11.68
C PRO A 96 -0.77 9.49 -11.70
N SER A 97 -1.36 8.63 -12.55
CA SER A 97 -2.81 8.57 -12.74
C SER A 97 -3.26 7.19 -13.25
N GLY A 98 -4.59 6.96 -13.21
CA GLY A 98 -5.22 5.73 -13.70
C GLY A 98 -5.28 4.62 -12.65
N PHE A 99 -6.03 3.57 -12.97
CA PHE A 99 -6.26 2.44 -12.09
C PHE A 99 -6.40 1.14 -12.88
N THR A 100 -5.64 0.11 -12.50
CA THR A 100 -5.85 -1.26 -12.96
C THR A 100 -6.04 -2.20 -11.77
N LYS A 101 -6.63 -3.37 -11.99
CA LYS A 101 -6.76 -4.40 -10.94
C LYS A 101 -5.41 -5.02 -10.54
N GLN A 102 -4.34 -4.71 -11.26
CA GLN A 102 -2.97 -5.04 -10.87
C GLN A 102 -2.39 -4.04 -9.86
N MET A 103 -3.06 -2.90 -9.65
CA MET A 103 -2.78 -1.89 -8.63
C MET A 103 -1.33 -1.39 -8.63
N ASN A 104 -0.81 -1.04 -9.82
CA ASN A 104 0.57 -0.59 -10.01
C ASN A 104 0.70 0.93 -10.17
N GLU A 105 -0.42 1.64 -10.26
CA GLU A 105 -0.47 3.04 -10.66
C GLU A 105 -0.35 4.00 -9.47
N GLU A 106 -0.24 3.47 -8.25
CA GLU A 106 -0.02 4.28 -7.05
C GLU A 106 1.31 5.03 -7.15
N GLY A 107 1.26 6.34 -6.95
CA GLY A 107 2.44 7.16 -6.93
C GLY A 107 2.13 8.64 -6.72
N PHE A 108 3.19 9.40 -6.47
CA PHE A 108 3.11 10.84 -6.30
C PHE A 108 4.38 11.54 -6.76
N ILE A 109 4.32 12.85 -6.85
CA ILE A 109 5.43 13.74 -7.18
C ILE A 109 5.56 14.84 -6.13
N SER A 110 6.81 15.25 -5.91
CA SER A 110 7.22 16.42 -5.15
C SER A 110 8.27 17.12 -5.99
N LYS A 111 7.85 18.16 -6.73
CA LYS A 111 8.70 18.84 -7.72
C LYS A 111 8.64 20.35 -7.58
N THR A 112 9.71 21.02 -7.96
CA THR A 112 9.73 22.49 -8.08
C THR A 112 9.79 22.92 -9.53
N ALA A 113 9.05 23.98 -9.87
CA ALA A 113 9.11 24.65 -11.16
C ALA A 113 9.40 26.15 -10.93
N GLY A 114 10.68 26.52 -11.02
CA GLY A 114 11.14 27.86 -10.63
C GLY A 114 10.95 28.10 -9.14
N LYS A 115 10.01 28.97 -8.76
CA LYS A 115 9.69 29.27 -7.35
C LYS A 115 8.45 28.55 -6.81
N ASP A 116 7.82 27.71 -7.63
CA ASP A 116 6.59 27.03 -7.28
C ASP A 116 6.89 25.56 -6.89
N LEU A 117 6.17 25.05 -5.89
CA LEU A 117 6.21 23.67 -5.42
C LEU A 117 4.96 22.93 -5.92
N ILE A 118 5.11 21.70 -6.36
CA ILE A 118 4.05 20.82 -6.82
C ILE A 118 4.06 19.58 -5.94
N LEU A 119 2.94 19.32 -5.26
CA LEU A 119 2.65 18.14 -4.45
C LEU A 119 1.39 17.48 -4.99
N ALA A 120 1.54 16.47 -5.85
CA ALA A 120 0.41 15.84 -6.52
C ALA A 120 0.67 14.35 -6.72
N GLY A 121 -0.38 13.55 -6.82
CA GLY A 121 -0.25 12.13 -7.14
C GLY A 121 -1.53 11.55 -7.69
N ASN A 122 -1.58 10.23 -7.75
CA ASN A 122 -2.76 9.53 -8.23
C ASN A 122 -3.92 9.65 -7.23
N GLU A 123 -5.00 10.30 -7.66
CA GLU A 123 -6.20 10.60 -6.86
C GLU A 123 -7.39 9.69 -7.21
N GLU A 124 -7.16 8.62 -7.97
CA GLU A 124 -8.17 7.57 -8.18
C GLU A 124 -8.62 6.95 -6.86
N TRP A 125 -9.83 6.40 -6.83
CA TRP A 125 -10.56 6.08 -5.61
C TRP A 125 -9.88 5.09 -4.62
N GLU A 126 -8.90 4.29 -5.05
CA GLU A 126 -8.08 3.40 -4.20
C GLU A 126 -6.72 3.99 -3.79
N TYR A 127 -6.33 5.13 -4.37
CA TYR A 127 -5.01 5.72 -4.17
C TYR A 127 -5.09 7.05 -3.43
N SER A 128 -4.06 7.31 -2.62
CA SER A 128 -3.93 8.52 -1.80
C SER A 128 -2.72 9.37 -2.22
N GLY A 129 -2.40 9.40 -3.52
CA GLY A 129 -1.14 9.94 -4.04
C GLY A 129 -0.88 11.39 -3.63
N THR A 130 -1.84 12.29 -3.82
CA THR A 130 -1.66 13.70 -3.43
C THR A 130 -1.51 13.88 -1.92
N MET A 131 -2.26 13.09 -1.14
CA MET A 131 -2.14 13.10 0.32
C MET A 131 -0.76 12.61 0.77
N TYR A 132 -0.23 11.59 0.08
CA TYR A 132 1.11 11.05 0.37
C TYR A 132 2.20 12.02 -0.04
N ALA A 133 2.06 12.78 -1.14
CA ALA A 133 2.98 13.87 -1.47
C ALA A 133 3.05 14.92 -0.34
N VAL A 134 1.89 15.28 0.23
CA VAL A 134 1.83 16.22 1.36
C VAL A 134 2.49 15.64 2.61
N TYR A 135 2.16 14.41 3.01
CA TYR A 135 2.77 13.80 4.19
C TYR A 135 4.27 13.55 4.04
N ASP A 136 4.70 13.16 2.84
CA ASP A 136 6.11 13.04 2.47
C ASP A 136 6.85 14.38 2.62
N PHE A 137 6.28 15.46 2.08
CA PHE A 137 6.84 16.79 2.25
C PHE A 137 6.91 17.23 3.72
N LEU A 138 5.85 16.99 4.49
CA LEU A 138 5.81 17.31 5.92
C LEU A 138 6.84 16.49 6.72
N GLU A 139 7.04 15.23 6.36
CA GLU A 139 8.08 14.38 6.93
C GLU A 139 9.49 14.96 6.69
N GLU A 140 9.77 15.45 5.48
CA GLU A 140 11.03 16.14 5.16
C GLU A 140 11.21 17.44 5.97
N LEU A 141 10.13 18.17 6.24
CA LEU A 141 10.18 19.35 7.13
C LEU A 141 10.52 18.99 8.59
N GLY A 142 10.35 17.72 8.96
CA GLY A 142 10.71 17.15 10.26
C GLY A 142 9.54 16.55 11.04
N CYS A 143 8.33 16.49 10.48
CA CYS A 143 7.18 15.86 11.15
C CYS A 143 7.40 14.35 11.27
N ARG A 144 6.95 13.73 12.37
CA ARG A 144 6.97 12.28 12.58
C ARG A 144 5.66 11.79 13.21
N TRP A 145 5.25 10.57 12.88
CA TRP A 145 4.01 9.94 13.38
C TRP A 145 4.27 8.49 13.80
N PHE A 146 4.74 8.28 15.04
CA PHE A 146 5.21 6.97 15.51
C PHE A 146 4.09 5.97 15.84
N PHE A 147 2.94 6.45 16.31
CA PHE A 147 1.76 5.63 16.63
C PHE A 147 0.48 6.48 16.56
N PRO A 148 -0.73 5.87 16.56
CA PRO A 148 -1.98 6.61 16.45
C PRO A 148 -2.24 7.61 17.58
N GLY A 149 -2.78 8.78 17.22
CA GLY A 149 -3.13 9.85 18.17
C GLY A 149 -2.03 10.89 18.38
N GLU A 150 -2.35 11.90 19.19
CA GLU A 150 -1.52 13.11 19.38
C GLU A 150 -0.17 12.81 20.05
N TYR A 151 -0.11 11.83 20.94
CA TYR A 151 1.12 11.45 21.63
C TYR A 151 2.17 10.83 20.69
N GLY A 152 1.75 10.31 19.54
CA GLY A 152 2.65 9.76 18.52
C GLY A 152 3.12 10.79 17.51
N GLU A 153 2.61 12.03 17.59
CA GLU A 153 2.91 13.11 16.64
C GLU A 153 4.03 14.02 17.16
N VAL A 154 5.07 14.20 16.34
CA VAL A 154 6.16 15.15 16.58
C VAL A 154 6.16 16.16 15.45
N ILE A 155 6.05 17.44 15.80
CA ILE A 155 6.04 18.55 14.85
C ILE A 155 7.17 19.52 15.21
N PRO A 156 8.11 19.80 14.28
CA PRO A 156 9.20 20.73 14.54
C PRO A 156 8.69 22.16 14.64
N GLN A 157 9.41 23.02 15.37
CA GLN A 157 9.12 24.45 15.46
C GLN A 157 10.13 25.24 14.64
N LYS A 158 9.69 25.89 13.57
CA LYS A 158 10.53 26.67 12.64
C LYS A 158 9.78 27.92 12.18
N LYS A 159 10.29 29.10 12.52
CA LYS A 159 9.70 30.38 12.07
C LYS A 159 9.88 30.62 10.57
N THR A 160 10.91 30.06 9.96
CA THR A 160 11.14 30.15 8.52
C THR A 160 11.13 28.74 7.92
N ILE A 161 10.40 28.58 6.83
CA ILE A 161 10.33 27.34 6.06
C ILE A 161 10.87 27.65 4.66
N THR A 162 12.08 27.18 4.40
CA THR A 162 12.69 27.16 3.07
C THR A 162 12.73 25.73 2.54
N ILE A 163 12.67 25.59 1.22
CA ILE A 163 12.86 24.32 0.53
C ILE A 163 13.91 24.51 -0.56
N GLU A 164 14.68 23.47 -0.82
CA GLU A 164 15.58 23.39 -1.95
C GLU A 164 14.81 22.95 -3.21
N GLU A 165 15.41 23.20 -4.38
CA GLU A 165 14.93 22.66 -5.64
C GLU A 165 14.84 21.12 -5.56
N ARG A 166 13.78 20.55 -6.12
CA ARG A 166 13.50 19.12 -6.04
C ARG A 166 12.83 18.62 -7.31
N ASP A 167 13.19 17.39 -7.66
CA ASP A 167 12.60 16.64 -8.76
C ASP A 167 12.40 15.19 -8.31
N ARG A 168 11.32 14.95 -7.56
CA ARG A 168 11.04 13.65 -6.95
C ARG A 168 9.74 13.07 -7.47
N THR A 169 9.82 11.81 -7.88
CA THR A 169 8.69 10.97 -8.26
C THR A 169 8.79 9.68 -7.48
N GLU A 170 7.73 9.31 -6.79
CA GLU A 170 7.72 8.21 -5.83
C GLU A 170 6.60 7.23 -6.14
N ARG A 171 6.92 5.95 -5.93
CA ARG A 171 5.98 4.84 -5.99
C ARG A 171 6.31 3.82 -4.91
N PRO A 172 5.33 3.19 -4.29
CA PRO A 172 5.59 2.19 -3.27
C PRO A 172 6.18 0.91 -3.89
N SER A 173 7.10 0.27 -3.17
CA SER A 173 7.63 -1.05 -3.54
C SER A 173 6.62 -2.18 -3.32
N PHE A 174 5.70 -2.01 -2.37
CA PHE A 174 4.65 -2.96 -2.04
C PHE A 174 3.28 -2.30 -2.27
N ARG A 175 2.42 -2.94 -3.08
CA ARG A 175 1.05 -2.45 -3.35
C ARG A 175 0.20 -2.44 -2.08
N PHE A 176 0.30 -3.53 -1.31
CA PHE A 176 -0.44 -3.71 -0.06
C PHE A 176 0.44 -3.32 1.12
N ARG A 177 0.04 -2.30 1.85
CA ARG A 177 0.75 -1.81 3.04
C ARG A 177 -0.29 -1.62 4.13
N ASN A 178 -0.64 -2.71 4.80
CA ASN A 178 -1.61 -2.72 5.88
C ASN A 178 -1.02 -3.41 7.11
N LEU A 179 -1.46 -3.00 8.28
CA LEU A 179 -1.14 -3.65 9.55
C LEU A 179 -2.41 -4.28 10.09
N TRP A 180 -2.29 -5.49 10.62
CA TRP A 180 -3.40 -6.09 11.34
C TRP A 180 -3.45 -5.50 12.74
N TYR A 181 -4.40 -4.60 12.97
CA TYR A 181 -4.64 -4.01 14.27
C TYR A 181 -5.83 -4.71 14.94
N SER A 182 -5.52 -5.67 15.83
CA SER A 182 -6.50 -6.41 16.63
C SER A 182 -6.00 -6.62 18.05
N GLY A 183 -6.91 -6.69 19.01
CA GLY A 183 -6.59 -6.99 20.40
C GLY A 183 -7.76 -7.67 21.11
N TRP A 184 -7.54 -8.10 22.35
CA TRP A 184 -8.58 -8.71 23.20
C TRP A 184 -9.70 -7.74 23.58
N PHE A 185 -9.47 -6.44 23.46
CA PHE A 185 -10.48 -5.41 23.68
C PHE A 185 -11.07 -4.93 22.33
N PRO A 186 -12.38 -4.66 22.28
CA PRO A 186 -13.00 -4.07 21.10
C PRO A 186 -12.32 -2.75 20.71
N VAL A 187 -12.01 -2.59 19.43
CA VAL A 187 -11.52 -1.33 18.88
C VAL A 187 -12.70 -0.37 18.75
N SER A 188 -12.65 0.78 19.41
CA SER A 188 -13.71 1.79 19.30
C SER A 188 -13.70 2.45 17.92
N ALA A 189 -14.82 3.06 17.51
CA ALA A 189 -14.86 3.82 16.25
C ALA A 189 -13.83 4.97 16.22
N THR A 190 -13.56 5.58 17.37
CA THR A 190 -12.55 6.63 17.52
C THR A 190 -11.13 6.08 17.34
N ASP A 191 -10.83 4.90 17.88
CA ASP A 191 -9.52 4.27 17.71
C ASP A 191 -9.30 3.85 16.25
N SER A 192 -10.34 3.31 15.60
CA SER A 192 -10.31 2.99 14.16
C SER A 192 -10.06 4.23 13.30
N ALA A 193 -10.70 5.37 13.61
CA ALA A 193 -10.46 6.62 12.90
C ALA A 193 -9.02 7.13 13.08
N ARG A 194 -8.50 7.11 14.31
CA ARG A 194 -7.10 7.49 14.61
C ARG A 194 -6.09 6.60 13.92
N LEU A 195 -6.38 5.30 13.83
CA LEU A 195 -5.55 4.35 13.10
C LEU A 195 -5.56 4.66 11.60
N GLY A 196 -6.72 4.98 11.03
CA GLY A 196 -6.84 5.40 9.63
C GLY A 196 -6.02 6.65 9.31
N GLU A 197 -6.07 7.68 10.16
CA GLU A 197 -5.20 8.86 10.01
C GLU A 197 -3.71 8.50 10.09
N TRP A 198 -3.35 7.60 11.01
CA TRP A 198 -1.97 7.14 11.16
C TRP A 198 -1.50 6.33 9.93
N TYR A 199 -2.37 5.54 9.31
CA TYR A 199 -2.11 4.89 8.02
C TYR A 199 -1.84 5.91 6.92
N ASP A 200 -2.66 6.95 6.80
CA ASP A 200 -2.46 8.01 5.80
C ASP A 200 -1.09 8.70 5.98
N ARG A 201 -0.76 9.08 7.23
CA ARG A 201 0.53 9.71 7.61
C ARG A 201 1.75 8.87 7.25
N ASN A 202 1.62 7.55 7.40
CA ASN A 202 2.68 6.58 7.12
C ASN A 202 2.55 5.93 5.73
N LYS A 203 1.73 6.53 4.84
CA LYS A 203 1.60 6.13 3.43
C LYS A 203 1.19 4.66 3.26
N MET A 204 0.37 4.18 4.19
CA MET A 204 -0.17 2.82 4.19
C MET A 204 -1.39 2.75 3.28
N ALA A 205 -1.30 1.97 2.20
CA ALA A 205 -2.42 1.73 1.30
C ALA A 205 -3.33 0.63 1.85
N ALA A 206 -4.46 1.05 2.43
CA ALA A 206 -5.57 0.18 2.78
C ALA A 206 -6.43 -0.12 1.55
N LEU A 207 -5.85 -0.83 0.57
CA LEU A 207 -6.54 -1.24 -0.65
C LEU A 207 -7.73 -2.16 -0.31
N LYS A 208 -8.87 -2.01 -1.00
CA LYS A 208 -10.03 -2.89 -0.80
C LYS A 208 -9.81 -4.25 -1.48
N ILE A 209 -8.99 -5.08 -0.86
CA ILE A 209 -8.80 -6.47 -1.23
C ILE A 209 -9.40 -7.42 -0.20
N SER A 210 -9.81 -8.59 -0.69
CA SER A 210 -10.15 -9.72 0.16
C SER A 210 -8.88 -10.23 0.83
N LEU A 211 -8.89 -10.31 2.17
CA LEU A 211 -7.83 -10.96 2.93
C LEU A 211 -8.28 -12.36 3.37
N PRO A 212 -7.38 -13.36 3.39
CA PRO A 212 -7.74 -14.70 3.84
C PRO A 212 -8.09 -14.68 5.33
N GLY A 213 -9.36 -14.96 5.66
CA GLY A 213 -9.85 -15.06 7.05
C GLY A 213 -10.03 -16.50 7.49
N ASP A 214 -9.83 -16.80 8.78
CA ASP A 214 -9.85 -18.18 9.28
C ASP A 214 -11.16 -18.90 8.92
N GLY A 215 -11.04 -20.11 8.36
CA GLY A 215 -12.18 -20.94 7.95
C GLY A 215 -12.91 -20.49 6.68
N SER A 216 -12.44 -19.43 6.01
CA SER A 216 -13.02 -18.92 4.75
C SER A 216 -12.96 -19.89 3.58
N VAL A 217 -12.23 -21.01 3.67
CA VAL A 217 -12.27 -22.10 2.68
C VAL A 217 -13.70 -22.58 2.38
N THR A 218 -14.59 -22.52 3.36
CA THR A 218 -16.01 -22.88 3.19
C THR A 218 -16.75 -21.95 2.23
N GLN A 219 -16.24 -20.74 1.96
CA GLN A 219 -16.81 -19.85 0.93
C GLN A 219 -16.65 -20.41 -0.49
N LEU A 220 -15.67 -21.31 -0.72
CA LEU A 220 -15.48 -21.98 -2.00
C LEU A 220 -16.55 -23.04 -2.29
N ALA A 221 -17.18 -23.57 -1.24
CA ALA A 221 -18.32 -24.48 -1.32
C ALA A 221 -19.15 -24.33 -0.04
N PRO A 222 -20.11 -23.38 -0.01
CA PRO A 222 -20.92 -23.13 1.19
C PRO A 222 -21.64 -24.39 1.69
N PRO A 223 -21.45 -24.79 2.97
CA PRO A 223 -22.08 -25.98 3.57
C PRO A 223 -23.58 -26.08 3.36
N ASP A 224 -24.30 -24.97 3.53
CA ASP A 224 -25.75 -24.93 3.40
C ASP A 224 -26.24 -25.19 1.96
N LYS A 225 -25.36 -25.05 0.97
CA LYS A 225 -25.67 -25.28 -0.44
C LYS A 225 -25.25 -26.67 -0.93
N TYR A 226 -24.16 -27.22 -0.40
CA TYR A 226 -23.55 -28.43 -0.98
C TYR A 226 -23.42 -29.62 -0.04
N PHE A 227 -23.51 -29.46 1.28
CA PHE A 227 -23.15 -30.57 2.17
C PHE A 227 -24.11 -31.76 2.14
N GLU A 228 -25.41 -31.51 2.09
CA GLU A 228 -26.42 -32.58 2.11
C GLU A 228 -26.40 -33.40 0.81
N ASP A 229 -26.33 -32.74 -0.35
CA ASP A 229 -26.37 -33.39 -1.66
C ASP A 229 -24.99 -33.84 -2.17
N HIS A 230 -23.92 -33.18 -1.73
CA HIS A 230 -22.54 -33.43 -2.16
C HIS A 230 -21.54 -33.50 -0.97
N PRO A 231 -21.76 -34.41 -0.01
CA PRO A 231 -20.91 -34.53 1.17
C PRO A 231 -19.45 -34.91 0.84
N GLU A 232 -19.18 -35.47 -0.34
CA GLU A 232 -17.84 -35.82 -0.81
C GLU A 232 -16.93 -34.61 -1.07
N ILE A 233 -17.51 -33.42 -1.23
CA ILE A 233 -16.77 -32.15 -1.35
C ILE A 233 -16.02 -31.80 -0.06
N TYR A 234 -16.49 -32.31 1.08
CA TYR A 234 -16.03 -31.95 2.42
C TYR A 234 -15.04 -32.95 2.99
N ALA A 235 -14.24 -32.52 3.95
CA ALA A 235 -13.20 -33.33 4.55
C ALA A 235 -13.79 -34.55 5.29
N LEU A 236 -13.18 -35.72 5.09
CA LEU A 236 -13.47 -36.92 5.87
C LEU A 236 -12.68 -36.84 7.19
N GLY A 237 -13.31 -37.00 8.34
CA GLY A 237 -12.67 -37.07 9.65
C GLY A 237 -12.16 -38.47 9.99
N LYS A 238 -11.34 -38.59 11.05
CA LYS A 238 -10.91 -39.89 11.59
C LYS A 238 -12.08 -40.76 12.05
N ASP A 239 -13.19 -40.12 12.40
CA ASP A 239 -14.45 -40.76 12.80
C ASP A 239 -15.23 -41.35 11.61
N GLY A 240 -14.70 -41.23 10.39
CA GLY A 240 -15.35 -41.69 9.16
C GLY A 240 -16.51 -40.80 8.71
N LYS A 241 -16.73 -39.64 9.35
CA LYS A 241 -17.80 -38.69 8.99
C LYS A 241 -17.26 -37.53 8.18
N ARG A 242 -18.12 -36.87 7.41
CA ARG A 242 -17.79 -35.65 6.68
C ARG A 242 -18.04 -34.44 7.58
N HIS A 243 -17.14 -33.45 7.52
CA HIS A 243 -17.14 -32.27 8.39
C HIS A 243 -17.24 -30.99 7.54
N LYS A 244 -18.18 -30.10 7.88
CA LYS A 244 -18.57 -28.92 7.07
C LYS A 244 -17.50 -27.83 7.03
N GLU A 245 -16.58 -27.85 7.99
CA GLU A 245 -15.62 -26.79 8.28
C GLU A 245 -14.42 -26.80 7.33
N MET A 246 -14.21 -27.89 6.58
CA MET A 246 -13.07 -28.04 5.68
C MET A 246 -13.46 -28.80 4.40
N LEU A 247 -12.80 -28.45 3.29
CA LEU A 247 -12.99 -29.12 1.99
C LEU A 247 -12.01 -30.28 1.79
N CYS A 248 -12.45 -31.29 1.05
CA CYS A 248 -11.60 -32.35 0.52
C CYS A 248 -10.83 -31.86 -0.71
N MET A 249 -9.57 -31.46 -0.53
CA MET A 249 -8.75 -30.82 -1.55
C MET A 249 -8.39 -31.70 -2.76
N THR A 250 -8.58 -33.02 -2.67
CA THR A 250 -8.28 -33.96 -3.76
C THR A 250 -9.52 -34.44 -4.50
N HIS A 251 -10.74 -34.20 -3.99
CA HIS A 251 -11.93 -34.69 -4.67
C HIS A 251 -12.25 -33.81 -5.89
N PRO A 252 -12.46 -34.38 -7.10
CA PRO A 252 -12.71 -33.60 -8.31
C PRO A 252 -13.88 -32.62 -8.19
N ASN A 253 -14.99 -33.05 -7.58
CA ASN A 253 -16.14 -32.17 -7.34
C ASN A 253 -15.79 -30.99 -6.41
N SER A 254 -14.91 -31.18 -5.43
CA SER A 254 -14.50 -30.10 -4.52
C SER A 254 -13.72 -29.02 -5.28
N THR A 255 -12.73 -29.44 -6.08
CA THR A 255 -11.94 -28.51 -6.90
C THR A 255 -12.81 -27.80 -7.94
N LYS A 256 -13.70 -28.53 -8.62
CA LYS A 256 -14.63 -27.96 -9.61
C LYS A 256 -15.57 -26.93 -8.99
N THR A 257 -16.19 -27.24 -7.85
CA THR A 257 -17.09 -26.32 -7.15
C THR A 257 -16.34 -25.07 -6.68
N ALA A 258 -15.12 -25.22 -6.16
CA ALA A 258 -14.29 -24.09 -5.75
C ALA A 258 -13.96 -23.15 -6.93
N ILE A 259 -13.54 -23.70 -8.07
CA ILE A 259 -13.24 -22.93 -9.28
C ILE A 259 -14.47 -22.15 -9.75
N GLU A 260 -15.61 -22.82 -9.92
CA GLU A 260 -16.83 -22.16 -10.42
C GLU A 260 -17.35 -21.10 -9.45
N THR A 261 -17.23 -21.33 -8.13
CA THR A 261 -17.63 -20.34 -7.12
C THR A 261 -16.79 -19.07 -7.21
N VAL A 262 -15.46 -19.19 -7.38
CA VAL A 262 -14.58 -18.02 -7.55
C VAL A 262 -14.90 -17.29 -8.86
N LYS A 263 -15.09 -18.03 -9.96
CA LYS A 263 -15.47 -17.45 -11.26
C LYS A 263 -16.81 -16.73 -11.18
N GLU A 264 -17.83 -17.34 -10.57
CA GLU A 264 -19.15 -16.73 -10.39
C GLU A 264 -19.05 -15.45 -9.56
N ALA A 265 -18.22 -15.43 -8.51
CA ALA A 265 -17.98 -14.22 -7.72
C ALA A 265 -17.42 -13.07 -8.57
N PHE A 266 -16.46 -13.34 -9.46
CA PHE A 266 -15.90 -12.31 -10.37
C PHE A 266 -16.85 -11.93 -11.52
N ARG A 267 -17.67 -12.87 -12.02
CA ARG A 267 -18.71 -12.57 -13.04
C ARG A 267 -19.81 -11.66 -12.46
N LYS A 268 -20.21 -11.93 -11.21
CA LYS A 268 -21.27 -11.20 -10.51
C LYS A 268 -20.84 -9.79 -10.11
N ASP A 269 -19.56 -9.62 -9.80
CA ASP A 269 -18.96 -8.35 -9.40
C ASP A 269 -17.69 -8.08 -10.23
N PRO A 270 -17.85 -7.43 -11.41
CA PRO A 270 -16.72 -7.10 -12.28
C PRO A 270 -15.69 -6.15 -11.66
N ASP A 271 -16.03 -5.42 -10.59
CA ASP A 271 -15.12 -4.51 -9.91
C ASP A 271 -14.32 -5.21 -8.81
N ARG A 272 -14.74 -6.40 -8.37
CA ARG A 272 -14.01 -7.23 -7.40
C ARG A 272 -12.59 -7.55 -7.89
N ILE A 273 -11.59 -7.03 -7.19
CA ILE A 273 -10.17 -7.20 -7.56
C ILE A 273 -9.63 -8.58 -7.16
N SER A 274 -10.15 -9.14 -6.08
CA SER A 274 -9.58 -10.34 -5.45
C SER A 274 -10.62 -11.26 -4.80
N PHE A 275 -10.23 -12.53 -4.66
CA PHE A 275 -10.94 -13.53 -3.86
C PHE A 275 -9.94 -14.16 -2.89
N ALA A 276 -10.30 -14.32 -1.63
CA ALA A 276 -9.41 -14.86 -0.62
C ALA A 276 -10.04 -16.00 0.15
N PHE A 277 -9.22 -17.00 0.48
CA PHE A 277 -9.65 -18.12 1.32
C PHE A 277 -8.47 -18.68 2.14
N ALA A 278 -8.78 -19.15 3.36
CA ALA A 278 -7.84 -19.71 4.31
C ALA A 278 -8.45 -20.95 4.99
N PRO A 279 -7.62 -21.90 5.45
CA PRO A 279 -8.09 -23.03 6.23
C PRO A 279 -8.68 -22.56 7.58
N PRO A 280 -9.49 -23.38 8.26
CA PRO A 280 -9.93 -23.10 9.62
C PRO A 280 -8.79 -23.23 10.62
N ASP A 281 -9.00 -22.66 11.81
CA ASP A 281 -8.12 -22.82 12.96
C ASP A 281 -7.91 -24.28 13.35
N GLY A 282 -6.82 -24.53 14.08
CA GLY A 282 -6.51 -25.85 14.63
C GLY A 282 -5.76 -26.75 13.65
N PHE A 283 -6.16 -28.02 13.55
CA PHE A 283 -5.47 -29.03 12.74
C PHE A 283 -6.41 -29.69 11.72
N PRO A 284 -7.07 -28.92 10.83
CA PRO A 284 -8.04 -29.47 9.89
C PRO A 284 -7.35 -30.39 8.88
N MET A 285 -7.84 -31.64 8.79
CA MET A 285 -7.32 -32.66 7.88
C MET A 285 -8.47 -33.41 7.20
N CYS A 286 -8.19 -33.94 6.01
CA CYS A 286 -9.06 -34.90 5.33
C CYS A 286 -8.40 -36.27 5.34
N TYR A 287 -9.11 -37.26 5.88
CA TYR A 287 -8.66 -38.64 6.07
C TYR A 287 -9.07 -39.58 4.94
N CYS A 288 -9.45 -39.05 3.76
CA CYS A 288 -9.64 -39.91 2.59
C CYS A 288 -8.28 -40.37 2.03
N ASP A 289 -8.24 -41.57 1.45
CA ASP A 289 -7.01 -42.20 0.97
C ASP A 289 -6.18 -41.29 0.06
N THR A 290 -6.84 -40.55 -0.83
CA THR A 290 -6.15 -39.64 -1.75
C THR A 290 -5.50 -38.48 -1.01
N CYS A 291 -6.22 -37.76 -0.13
CA CYS A 291 -5.60 -36.69 0.67
C CYS A 291 -4.47 -37.24 1.53
N GLN A 292 -4.65 -38.44 2.11
CA GLN A 292 -3.66 -39.08 2.96
C GLN A 292 -2.38 -39.46 2.21
N SER A 293 -2.48 -39.80 0.92
CA SER A 293 -1.32 -40.12 0.08
C SER A 293 -0.37 -38.93 -0.18
N PHE A 294 -0.83 -37.69 0.05
CA PHE A 294 0.02 -36.49 -0.08
C PHE A 294 0.89 -36.22 1.14
N PHE A 295 0.71 -36.95 2.24
CA PHE A 295 1.56 -36.78 3.42
C PHE A 295 2.83 -37.60 3.26
N PRO A 296 4.01 -36.97 3.12
CA PRO A 296 5.25 -37.72 3.21
C PRO A 296 5.29 -38.34 4.60
N GLY A 297 5.40 -39.66 4.68
CA GLY A 297 5.38 -40.44 5.94
C GLY A 297 6.57 -40.19 6.88
N PHE A 298 7.08 -38.96 6.94
CA PHE A 298 8.22 -38.56 7.75
C PHE A 298 7.86 -37.41 8.69
N GLU A 299 7.89 -37.73 9.99
CA GLU A 299 7.76 -36.88 11.19
C GLU A 299 8.92 -35.87 11.38
N GLY A 300 9.68 -35.55 10.33
CA GLY A 300 10.87 -34.71 10.43
C GLY A 300 10.60 -33.25 10.09
N LYS A 301 10.55 -32.37 11.11
CA LYS A 301 10.38 -30.88 11.07
C LYS A 301 8.94 -30.34 11.16
N GLY A 302 8.07 -31.03 11.90
CA GLY A 302 6.83 -30.47 12.45
C GLY A 302 6.83 -30.68 13.97
N TYR A 303 5.86 -30.10 14.68
CA TYR A 303 5.61 -30.42 16.10
C TYR A 303 5.06 -31.87 16.28
N GLY A 304 5.58 -32.85 15.53
CA GLY A 304 5.10 -34.24 15.45
C GLY A 304 4.12 -34.53 14.31
N ASP A 305 3.54 -33.50 13.69
CA ASP A 305 2.42 -33.65 12.75
C ASP A 305 2.79 -33.44 11.26
N PRO A 306 2.09 -34.09 10.31
CA PRO A 306 2.31 -33.91 8.88
C PRO A 306 1.90 -32.51 8.42
N SER A 307 2.71 -31.92 7.54
CA SER A 307 2.39 -30.60 6.97
C SER A 307 1.44 -30.74 5.78
N LEU A 308 0.42 -29.87 5.75
CA LEU A 308 -0.56 -29.76 4.67
C LEU A 308 -0.18 -28.78 3.58
N SER A 309 1.03 -28.23 3.60
CA SER A 309 1.44 -27.16 2.68
C SER A 309 1.28 -27.57 1.21
N ASP A 310 1.85 -28.71 0.81
CA ASP A 310 1.83 -29.13 -0.60
C ASP A 310 0.39 -29.32 -1.08
N LEU A 311 -0.43 -30.07 -0.32
CA LEU A 311 -1.81 -30.32 -0.69
C LEU A 311 -2.64 -29.01 -0.75
N TRP A 312 -2.46 -28.12 0.22
CA TRP A 312 -3.15 -26.83 0.26
C TRP A 312 -2.79 -25.94 -0.93
N PHE A 313 -1.48 -25.78 -1.18
CA PHE A 313 -1.01 -24.88 -2.23
C PHE A 313 -1.18 -25.47 -3.62
N GLN A 314 -1.16 -26.80 -3.81
CA GLN A 314 -1.59 -27.42 -5.07
C GLN A 314 -3.09 -27.20 -5.35
N PHE A 315 -3.94 -27.31 -4.33
CA PHE A 315 -5.37 -27.01 -4.46
C PHE A 315 -5.60 -25.54 -4.82
N ALA A 316 -4.96 -24.63 -4.10
CA ALA A 316 -5.02 -23.20 -4.39
C ALA A 316 -4.48 -22.87 -5.80
N ASN A 317 -3.36 -23.48 -6.21
CA ASN A 317 -2.76 -23.23 -7.53
C ASN A 317 -3.64 -23.76 -8.68
N LYS A 318 -4.31 -24.91 -8.49
CA LYS A 318 -5.31 -25.40 -9.45
C LYS A 318 -6.46 -24.42 -9.63
N ILE A 319 -6.98 -23.88 -8.52
CA ILE A 319 -8.04 -22.85 -8.57
C ILE A 319 -7.53 -21.62 -9.31
N ALA A 320 -6.37 -21.10 -8.93
CA ALA A 320 -5.77 -19.92 -9.57
C ALA A 320 -5.54 -20.11 -11.07
N THR A 321 -5.01 -21.26 -11.48
CA THR A 321 -4.76 -21.59 -12.88
C THR A 321 -6.05 -21.56 -13.71
N GLU A 322 -7.13 -22.17 -13.22
CA GLU A 322 -8.39 -22.23 -13.96
C GLU A 322 -9.15 -20.90 -13.96
N VAL A 323 -9.03 -20.12 -12.90
CA VAL A 323 -9.59 -18.76 -12.80
C VAL A 323 -8.84 -17.80 -13.72
N TYR A 324 -7.51 -17.88 -13.78
CA TYR A 324 -6.66 -17.02 -14.62
C TYR A 324 -7.02 -17.07 -16.10
N LYS A 325 -7.48 -18.24 -16.60
CA LYS A 325 -7.91 -18.40 -18.01
C LYS A 325 -9.05 -17.46 -18.41
N GLU A 326 -9.86 -17.02 -17.46
CA GLU A 326 -10.99 -16.11 -17.69
C GLU A 326 -10.76 -14.73 -17.06
N PHE A 327 -10.02 -14.67 -15.96
CA PHE A 327 -9.80 -13.48 -15.15
C PHE A 327 -8.30 -13.25 -14.90
N PRO A 328 -7.52 -12.93 -15.95
CA PRO A 328 -6.06 -12.80 -15.85
C PRO A 328 -5.61 -11.57 -15.05
N ASP A 329 -6.52 -10.65 -14.75
CA ASP A 329 -6.29 -9.40 -14.05
C ASP A 329 -6.66 -9.44 -12.54
N ARG A 330 -7.09 -10.60 -12.02
CA ARG A 330 -7.56 -10.76 -10.63
C ARG A 330 -6.57 -11.49 -9.73
N TRP A 331 -6.70 -11.24 -8.43
CA TRP A 331 -5.87 -11.87 -7.40
C TRP A 331 -6.62 -12.97 -6.66
N ILE A 332 -5.93 -14.08 -6.40
CA ILE A 332 -6.35 -15.08 -5.43
C ILE A 332 -5.38 -15.04 -4.25
N PHE A 333 -5.92 -14.82 -3.06
CA PHE A 333 -5.13 -14.79 -1.83
C PHE A 333 -5.41 -16.00 -0.96
N THR A 334 -4.36 -16.56 -0.39
CA THR A 334 -4.44 -17.59 0.64
C THR A 334 -3.25 -17.47 1.59
N ASN A 335 -3.26 -18.19 2.70
CA ASN A 335 -2.19 -18.16 3.70
C ASN A 335 -1.65 -19.57 4.01
N GLY A 336 -0.39 -19.63 4.44
CA GLY A 336 0.21 -20.80 5.06
C GLY A 336 -0.06 -20.77 6.57
N TYR A 337 -1.26 -21.18 6.98
CA TYR A 337 -1.72 -21.11 8.36
C TYR A 337 -1.97 -22.50 8.95
N ALA A 338 -2.06 -22.62 10.29
CA ALA A 338 -2.25 -23.88 10.99
C ALA A 338 -1.16 -24.92 10.62
N ASN A 339 -1.53 -26.11 10.18
CA ASN A 339 -0.60 -27.19 9.82
C ASN A 339 0.08 -27.06 8.43
N ARG A 340 0.12 -25.86 7.85
CA ARG A 340 0.93 -25.53 6.64
C ARG A 340 2.27 -24.91 7.05
N VAL A 341 3.03 -25.66 7.85
CA VAL A 341 4.24 -25.18 8.57
C VAL A 341 5.54 -25.25 7.78
N ARG A 342 5.51 -25.75 6.53
CA ARG A 342 6.69 -25.83 5.65
C ARG A 342 6.46 -25.07 4.35
N PRO A 343 7.51 -24.55 3.69
CA PRO A 343 7.40 -24.10 2.30
C PRO A 343 6.84 -25.24 1.43
N PRO A 344 5.88 -24.97 0.53
CA PRO A 344 5.35 -26.01 -0.35
C PRO A 344 6.40 -26.43 -1.38
N GLU A 345 6.43 -27.71 -1.72
CA GLU A 345 7.26 -28.29 -2.78
C GLU A 345 6.39 -28.69 -3.99
N GLY A 346 6.84 -28.34 -5.20
CA GLY A 346 6.19 -28.77 -6.45
C GLY A 346 4.84 -28.09 -6.77
N VAL A 347 4.66 -26.84 -6.36
CA VAL A 347 3.46 -26.01 -6.62
C VAL A 347 3.66 -25.06 -7.78
#